data_AF-A0A2V5VWF4-F1
#
_entry.id   AF-A0A2V5VWF4-F1
#
_cell.length_a   1.000
_cell.length_b   1.000
_cell.length_c   1.000
_cell.angle_alpha   90.00
_cell.angle_beta   90.00
_cell.angle_gamma   90.00
#
_symmetry.space_group_name_H-M   'P 1'
#
loop_
_entity.id
_entity.type
_entity.pdbx_description
1 polymer ?
#
loop_
_entity_poly.entity_id
_entity_poly.type
_entity_poly.pdbx_seq_one_letter_code
_entity_poly.pdbx_strand_id
1 'polypeptide(L)' 'VKSYYIETVEDVANRVRACLKHAPAERLSLAPDCGLSQTARWAAKQKLKNMVEGVKQVREKLKLSKA' A
#
# COMPACT_ATOMS: atom_id res chain seq x y z
N VAL A 1 -7.92 -13.46 8.54
CA VAL A 1 -8.69 -12.18 8.44
C VAL A 1 -7.97 -11.02 9.13
N LYS A 2 -7.37 -11.18 10.32
CA LYS A 2 -6.48 -10.15 10.89
C LYS A 2 -5.13 -10.73 11.28
N SER A 3 -4.12 -10.40 10.47
CA SER A 3 -2.74 -10.86 10.64
C SER A 3 -1.89 -9.77 11.30
N TYR A 4 -0.99 -10.18 12.20
CA TYR A 4 0.06 -9.32 12.75
C TYR A 4 1.31 -9.23 11.87
N TYR A 5 1.36 -10.00 10.78
CA TYR A 5 2.41 -9.84 9.78
C TYR A 5 2.36 -8.42 9.24
N ILE A 6 3.44 -7.65 9.40
CA ILE A 6 3.56 -6.31 8.81
C ILE A 6 4.14 -6.48 7.42
N GLU A 7 3.36 -6.15 6.38
CA GLU A 7 3.81 -6.20 5.01
C GLU A 7 5.04 -5.30 4.84
N THR A 8 6.07 -5.82 4.18
CA THR A 8 7.24 -5.02 3.86
C THR A 8 6.88 -3.97 2.80
N VAL A 9 7.74 -2.96 2.66
CA VAL A 9 7.60 -1.95 1.60
C VAL A 9 7.57 -2.59 0.22
N GLU A 10 8.38 -3.63 -0.01
CA GLU A 10 8.44 -4.33 -1.29
C GLU A 10 7.19 -5.21 -1.53
N ASP A 11 6.61 -5.81 -0.48
CA ASP A 11 5.34 -6.52 -0.59
C ASP A 11 4.20 -5.61 -1.07
N VAL A 12 4.16 -4.37 -0.56
CA VAL A 12 3.19 -3.37 -0.99
C VAL A 12 3.49 -2.97 -2.43
N ALA A 13 4.73 -2.62 -2.75
CA ALA A 13 5.12 -2.17 -4.09
C ALA A 13 4.80 -3.23 -5.17
N ASN A 14 5.03 -4.51 -4.87
CA ASN A 14 4.67 -5.63 -5.74
C ASN A 14 3.16 -5.74 -5.98
N ARG A 15 2.34 -5.58 -4.94
CA ARG A 15 0.87 -5.55 -5.08
C ARG A 15 0.41 -4.37 -5.92
N VAL A 16 0.98 -3.18 -5.75
CA VAL A 16 0.65 -2.01 -6.58
C VAL A 16 0.97 -2.26 -8.05
N ARG A 17 2.14 -2.82 -8.35
CA ARG A 17 2.53 -3.19 -9.72
C ARG A 17 1.58 -4.24 -10.31
N ALA A 18 1.06 -5.16 -9.50
CA ALA A 18 0.05 -6.11 -9.94
C ALA A 18 -1.27 -5.41 -10.28
N CYS A 19 -1.76 -4.49 -9.44
CA CYS A 19 -2.98 -3.71 -9.73
C CYS A 19 -2.86 -2.89 -11.01
N LEU A 20 -1.68 -2.31 -11.27
CA LEU A 20 -1.41 -1.51 -12.47
C LEU A 20 -1.47 -2.29 -13.79
N LYS A 21 -1.45 -3.63 -13.74
CA LYS A 21 -1.69 -4.47 -14.92
C LYS A 21 -3.17 -4.47 -15.35
N HIS A 22 -4.07 -4.02 -14.47
CA HIS A 22 -5.51 -4.11 -14.66
C HIS A 22 -6.21 -2.75 -14.71
N ALA A 23 -5.64 -1.71 -14.12
CA ALA A 23 -6.18 -0.36 -14.17
C ALA A 23 -5.05 0.69 -14.19
N PRO A 24 -5.24 1.83 -14.87
CA PRO A 24 -4.24 2.89 -14.91
C PRO A 24 -4.15 3.62 -13.56
N ALA A 25 -3.01 4.25 -13.30
CA ALA A 25 -2.67 4.78 -11.98
C ALA A 25 -3.65 5.85 -11.48
N GLU A 26 -4.18 6.68 -12.37
CA GLU A 26 -5.14 7.75 -12.07
C GLU A 26 -6.52 7.23 -11.61
N ARG A 27 -6.81 5.94 -11.81
CA ARG A 27 -8.06 5.29 -11.36
C ARG A 27 -7.87 4.41 -10.11
N LEU A 28 -6.65 4.35 -9.55
CA LEU A 28 -6.35 3.49 -8.41
C LEU A 28 -6.29 4.27 -7.09
N SER A 29 -7.08 3.81 -6.12
CA SER A 29 -6.95 4.17 -4.71
C SER A 29 -6.48 2.95 -3.93
N LEU A 30 -5.50 3.14 -3.05
CA LEU A 30 -4.92 2.05 -2.28
C LEU A 30 -5.25 2.22 -0.81
N ALA A 31 -5.90 1.22 -0.25
CA ALA A 31 -6.33 1.16 1.14
C ALA A 31 -6.11 -0.27 1.68
N PRO A 32 -6.10 -0.46 3.01
CA PRO A 32 -6.17 -1.78 3.60
C PRO A 32 -7.49 -2.48 3.23
N ASP A 33 -7.50 -3.80 3.19
CA ASP A 33 -8.67 -4.61 2.84
C ASP A 33 -9.91 -4.32 3.71
N CYS A 34 -9.71 -3.95 4.99
CA CYS A 34 -10.78 -3.66 5.93
C CYS A 34 -10.30 -2.71 7.04
N GLY A 35 -11.17 -2.40 8.00
CA GLY A 35 -10.89 -1.55 9.13
C GLY A 35 -9.85 -2.11 10.11
N LEU A 36 -9.07 -1.19 10.70
CA LEU A 36 -7.99 -1.50 11.65
C LEU A 36 -8.47 -1.58 13.11
N SER A 37 -9.79 -1.61 13.36
CA SER A 37 -10.38 -1.59 14.71
C SER A 37 -9.96 -2.75 15.62
N GLN A 38 -9.67 -3.91 15.04
CA GLN A 38 -9.16 -5.08 15.78
C GLN A 38 -7.69 -5.39 15.42
N THR A 39 -6.94 -4.41 14.91
CA THR A 39 -5.49 -4.51 14.69
C THR A 39 -4.79 -3.70 15.78
N ALA A 40 -3.81 -4.29 16.46
CA ALA A 40 -3.06 -3.56 17.48
C ALA A 40 -2.48 -2.26 16.91
N ARG A 41 -2.59 -1.17 17.68
CA ARG A 41 -2.26 0.19 17.21
C ARG A 41 -0.82 0.30 16.69
N TRP A 42 0.13 -0.40 17.30
CA TRP A 42 1.52 -0.42 16.87
C TRP A 42 1.69 -1.08 15.48
N ALA A 43 0.98 -2.18 15.23
CA ALA A 43 1.03 -2.90 13.96
C ALA A 43 0.31 -2.12 12.86
N ALA A 44 -0.86 -1.57 13.16
CA ALA A 44 -1.63 -0.72 12.26
C ALA A 44 -0.81 0.47 11.75
N LYS A 45 -0.10 1.19 12.64
CA LYS A 45 0.78 2.30 12.27
C LYS A 45 1.90 1.88 11.33
N GLN A 46 2.56 0.76 11.61
CA GLN A 46 3.66 0.26 10.78
C GLN A 46 3.18 -0.20 9.40
N LYS A 47 2.05 -0.92 9.33
CA LYS A 47 1.41 -1.32 8.07
C LYS A 47 1.09 -0.12 7.19
N LEU A 48 0.46 0.91 7.76
CA LEU A 48 0.13 2.15 7.03
C LEU A 48 1.39 2.89 6.56
N LYS A 49 2.44 2.95 7.39
CA LYS A 49 3.73 3.54 6.99
C LYS A 49 4.32 2.80 5.79
N ASN A 50 4.41 1.47 5.86
CA ASN A 50 4.96 0.66 4.77
C ASN A 50 4.09 0.74 3.51
N MET A 51 2.76 0.85 3.66
CA MET A 51 1.85 1.06 2.54
C MET A 51 2.17 2.37 1.81
N VAL A 52 2.30 3.48 2.54
CA VAL A 52 2.63 4.79 1.94
C VAL A 52 3.99 4.76 1.25
N GLU A 53 5.02 4.19 1.88
CA GLU A 53 6.35 4.11 1.28
C GLU A 53 6.39 3.22 0.03
N GLY A 54 5.70 2.07 0.06
CA GLY A 54 5.64 1.17 -1.10
C GLY A 54 4.96 1.83 -2.31
N VAL A 55 3.88 2.58 -2.07
CA VAL A 55 3.21 3.36 -3.11
C VAL A 55 4.12 4.48 -3.63
N LYS A 56 4.80 5.20 -2.74
CA LYS A 56 5.72 6.28 -3.11
C LYS A 56 6.83 5.78 -4.03
N GLN A 57 7.45 4.64 -3.71
CA GLN A 57 8.46 4.03 -4.57
C GLN A 57 7.95 3.71 -5.98
N VAL A 58 6.71 3.21 -6.11
CA VAL A 58 6.13 2.92 -7.43
C VAL A 58 5.82 4.21 -8.18
N ARG A 59 5.29 5.24 -7.50
CA ARG A 59 5.02 6.55 -8.11
C ARG A 59 6.28 7.21 -8.65
N GLU A 60 7.38 7.16 -7.91
CA GLU A 60 8.69 7.68 -8.34
C GLU A 60 9.19 6.96 -9.59
N LYS A 61 9.09 5.62 -9.63
CA LYS A 61 9.47 4.83 -10.82
C LYS A 61 8.63 5.16 -12.05
N LEU A 62 7.34 5.48 -11.85
CA LEU A 62 6.43 5.86 -12.93
C LEU A 62 6.48 7.35 -13.27
N LYS A 63 7.30 8.15 -12.57
CA LYS A 63 7.41 9.61 -12.74
C LYS A 63 6.05 10.33 -12.60
N LEU A 64 5.18 9.84 -11.73
CA LEU A 64 3.88 10.45 -11.47
C LEU A 64 4.04 11.63 -10.51
N SER A 65 3.66 12.84 -10.91
CA SER A 65 3.62 13.98 -10.00
C SER A 65 2.52 13.81 -8.93
N LYS A 66 2.62 14.55 -7.83
CA LYS A 66 1.44 14.77 -6.97
C LYS A 66 0.46 15.62 -7.79
N ALA A 67 -0.74 15.08 -8.03
CA ALA A 67 -1.90 15.89 -8.32
C ALA A 67 -2.19 16.82 -7.14
#